data_AF-A0AAN4YHL2-F1
#
_entry.id   AF-A0AAN4YHL2-F1
#
_cell.length_a   1.000
_cell.length_b   1.000
_cell.length_c   1.000
_cell.angle_alpha   90.00
_cell.angle_beta   90.00
_cell.angle_gamma   90.00
#
_symmetry.space_group_name_H-M   'P 1'
#
loop_
_entity.id
_entity.type
_entity.pdbx_description
1 polymer ?
#
loop_
_entity_poly.entity_id
_entity_poly.type
_entity_poly.pdbx_seq_one_letter_code
_entity_poly.pdbx_strand_id
1 'polypeptide(L)'
;MESTTGPDASKTPNSDLPTMFRPPVNRAMRVLDRSFFKKTVPLSAATVFKSSDISRVRGQLHKSRDLLGLPRTSSIREVKVDDEVKKCLLLREGVKYDG
;
A
#
# COMPACT_ATOMS: atom_id res chain seq x y z
N MET A 1 -53.34 3.92 -25.44
CA MET A 1 -52.11 3.97 -26.26
C MET A 1 -50.97 3.73 -25.29
N GLU A 2 -50.60 2.47 -25.08
CA GLU A 2 -49.60 2.07 -24.10
C GLU A 2 -48.24 2.01 -24.79
N SER A 3 -47.39 3.00 -24.53
CA SER A 3 -46.03 3.07 -25.05
C SER A 3 -45.13 2.19 -24.18
N THR A 4 -44.86 0.97 -24.65
CA THR A 4 -43.86 0.07 -24.08
C THR A 4 -42.45 0.63 -24.30
N THR A 5 -41.85 1.14 -23.23
CA THR A 5 -40.45 1.55 -23.17
C THR A 5 -39.56 0.32 -23.29
N GLY A 6 -38.75 0.25 -24.35
CA GLY A 6 -37.81 -0.85 -24.60
C GLY A 6 -36.70 -0.93 -23.53
N PRO A 7 -36.04 -2.09 -23.38
CA PRO A 7 -34.98 -2.27 -22.40
C PRO A 7 -33.78 -1.37 -22.73
N ASP A 8 -33.39 -0.55 -21.75
CA ASP A 8 -32.23 0.34 -21.81
C ASP A 8 -30.94 -0.50 -21.96
N ALA A 9 -30.38 -0.51 -23.16
CA ALA A 9 -29.21 -1.31 -23.55
C ALA A 9 -27.89 -0.90 -22.86
N SER A 10 -27.93 0.09 -21.97
CA SER A 10 -26.75 0.60 -21.26
C SER A 10 -26.44 -0.13 -19.94
N LYS A 11 -27.35 -0.96 -19.43
CA LYS A 11 -27.19 -1.59 -18.11
C LYS A 11 -26.51 -2.96 -18.22
N THR A 12 -25.24 -3.04 -17.83
CA THR A 12 -24.55 -4.34 -17.69
C THR A 12 -25.30 -5.22 -16.68
N PRO A 13 -25.50 -6.52 -16.97
CA PRO A 13 -26.39 -7.42 -16.20
C PRO A 13 -25.93 -7.69 -14.76
N ASN A 14 -24.77 -7.15 -14.35
CA ASN A 14 -24.17 -7.36 -13.04
C ASN A 14 -24.12 -6.08 -12.18
N SER A 15 -24.71 -4.98 -12.65
CA SER A 15 -24.69 -3.70 -11.92
C SER A 15 -25.51 -3.74 -10.62
N ASP A 16 -26.58 -4.54 -10.59
CA ASP A 16 -27.51 -4.66 -9.45
C ASP A 16 -27.07 -5.69 -8.40
N LEU A 17 -25.96 -6.42 -8.61
CA LEU A 17 -25.43 -7.36 -7.60
C LEU A 17 -24.70 -6.60 -6.48
N PRO A 18 -24.92 -6.97 -5.20
CA PRO A 18 -24.14 -6.42 -4.09
C PRO A 18 -22.64 -6.62 -4.34
N THR A 19 -21.80 -5.68 -3.90
CA THR A 19 -20.34 -5.63 -4.20
C THR A 19 -19.62 -6.97 -3.96
N MET A 20 -20.04 -7.73 -2.96
CA MET A 20 -19.47 -9.04 -2.60
C MET A 20 -19.82 -10.19 -3.58
N PHE A 21 -20.84 -10.04 -4.41
CA PHE A 21 -21.29 -11.03 -5.41
C PHE A 21 -20.91 -10.64 -6.85
N ARG A 22 -20.20 -9.53 -7.02
CA ARG A 22 -19.66 -9.17 -8.33
C ARG A 22 -18.53 -10.14 -8.66
N PRO A 23 -18.50 -10.70 -9.88
CA PRO A 23 -17.40 -11.56 -10.30
C PRO A 23 -16.05 -10.85 -10.15
N PRO A 24 -14.95 -11.60 -9.98
CA PRO A 24 -13.62 -11.02 -9.82
C PRO A 24 -13.33 -9.98 -10.91
N VAL A 25 -12.67 -8.88 -10.52
CA VAL A 25 -12.40 -7.71 -11.38
C VAL A 25 -11.75 -8.09 -12.71
N ASN A 26 -10.98 -9.19 -12.76
CA ASN A 26 -10.44 -9.74 -14.00
C ASN A 26 -10.88 -11.20 -14.22
N ARG A 27 -11.83 -11.42 -15.14
CA ARG A 27 -12.35 -12.75 -15.49
C ARG A 27 -11.42 -13.56 -16.41
N ALA A 28 -10.41 -12.92 -17.00
CA ALA A 28 -9.46 -13.57 -17.92
C ALA A 28 -8.24 -14.17 -17.20
N MET A 29 -8.06 -13.89 -15.91
CA MET A 29 -6.91 -14.37 -15.15
C MET A 29 -6.98 -15.88 -14.90
N ARG A 30 -6.13 -16.63 -15.60
CA ARG A 30 -5.87 -18.05 -15.33
C ARG A 30 -4.80 -18.27 -14.25
N VAL A 31 -3.92 -17.29 -14.06
CA VAL A 31 -2.84 -17.29 -13.06
C VAL A 31 -2.94 -15.99 -12.26
N LEU A 32 -2.75 -16.07 -10.94
CA LEU A 32 -2.84 -14.93 -10.03
C LEU A 32 -1.73 -13.90 -10.30
N ASP A 33 -2.03 -12.83 -11.01
CA ASP A 33 -1.21 -11.63 -11.05
C ASP A 33 -1.28 -10.86 -9.73
N ARG A 34 -0.33 -11.16 -8.84
CA ARG A 34 -0.19 -10.52 -7.52
C ARG A 34 0.07 -9.02 -7.62
N SER A 35 0.54 -8.53 -8.78
CA SER A 35 0.81 -7.11 -8.98
C SER A 35 -0.47 -6.27 -9.07
N PHE A 36 -1.57 -6.88 -9.51
CA PHE A 36 -2.89 -6.23 -9.58
C PHE A 36 -3.53 -6.07 -8.19
N PHE A 37 -3.23 -6.97 -7.27
CA PHE A 37 -3.79 -6.98 -5.91
C PHE A 37 -2.87 -6.31 -4.86
N LYS A 38 -1.99 -5.40 -5.30
CA LYS A 38 -1.15 -4.62 -4.38
C LYS A 38 -1.67 -3.19 -4.27
N LYS A 39 -1.63 -2.65 -3.06
CA LYS A 39 -1.80 -1.21 -2.81
C LYS A 39 -0.43 -0.61 -2.53
N THR A 40 0.01 0.33 -3.35
CA THR A 40 1.23 1.10 -3.09
C THR A 40 0.86 2.31 -2.24
N VAL A 41 1.56 2.48 -1.12
CA VAL A 41 1.41 3.65 -0.23
C VAL A 41 2.72 4.43 -0.27
N PRO A 42 2.71 5.73 -0.62
CA PRO A 42 3.91 6.56 -0.56
C PRO A 42 4.31 6.76 0.91
N LEU A 43 5.53 6.38 1.27
CA LEU A 43 6.05 6.49 2.63
C LEU A 43 7.41 7.17 2.61
N SER A 44 7.69 7.95 3.65
CA SER A 44 9.01 8.50 3.91
C SER A 44 9.87 7.55 4.74
N ALA A 45 11.18 7.68 4.65
CA ALA A 45 12.14 6.90 5.42
C ALA A 45 13.22 7.80 6.02
N ALA A 46 13.63 7.49 7.25
CA ALA A 46 14.74 8.17 7.92
C ALA A 46 16.02 7.34 7.79
N THR A 47 17.03 7.89 7.14
CA THR A 47 18.35 7.25 6.99
C THR A 47 19.16 7.39 8.28
N VAL A 48 19.72 6.29 8.77
CA VAL A 48 20.59 6.28 9.95
C VAL A 48 22.03 6.15 9.49
N PHE A 49 22.83 7.20 9.66
CA PHE A 49 24.23 7.22 9.25
C PHE A 49 25.12 6.30 10.10
N LYS A 50 24.86 6.24 11.41
CA LYS A 50 25.60 5.38 12.35
C LYS A 50 24.78 4.17 12.74
N SER A 51 25.22 2.98 12.36
CA SER A 51 24.51 1.72 12.65
C SER A 51 24.26 1.48 14.14
N SER A 52 25.14 1.98 15.02
CA SER A 52 25.01 1.92 16.48
C SER A 52 23.78 2.66 17.02
N ASP A 53 23.34 3.73 16.34
CA ASP A 53 22.25 4.58 16.80
C ASP A 53 20.87 4.01 16.44
N ILE A 54 20.80 2.97 15.62
CA ILE A 54 19.54 2.45 15.07
C ILE A 54 18.56 2.00 16.16
N SER A 55 19.06 1.37 17.23
CA SER A 55 18.22 0.89 18.33
C SER A 55 17.64 2.06 19.12
N ARG A 56 18.44 3.11 19.35
CA ARG A 56 18.03 4.34 20.04
C ARG A 56 16.95 5.08 19.24
N VAL A 57 17.21 5.34 17.96
CA VAL A 57 16.28 6.05 17.08
C VAL A 57 14.98 5.26 16.90
N ARG A 58 15.06 3.93 16.71
CA ARG A 58 13.88 3.06 16.65
C ARG A 58 13.03 3.19 17.92
N GLY A 59 13.66 3.17 19.11
CA GLY A 59 12.96 3.33 20.37
C GLY A 59 12.27 4.68 20.51
N GLN A 60 12.91 5.76 20.06
CA GLN A 60 12.34 7.11 20.07
C GLN A 60 11.14 7.22 19.10
N LEU A 61 11.28 6.75 17.86
CA LEU A 61 10.21 6.76 16.86
C LEU A 61 9.03 5.85 17.22
N HIS A 62 9.30 4.77 17.95
CA HIS A 62 8.24 3.93 18.50
C HIS A 62 7.45 4.66 19.61
N LYS A 63 8.14 5.44 20.47
CA LYS A 63 7.50 6.25 21.51
C LYS A 63 6.69 7.41 20.91
N SER A 64 7.20 8.07 19.87
CA SER A 64 6.50 9.16 19.19
C SER A 64 5.37 8.69 18.25
N ARG A 65 5.27 7.37 18.03
CA ARG A 65 4.33 6.72 17.08
C ARG A 65 4.57 7.13 15.62
N ASP A 66 5.80 7.51 15.27
CA ASP A 66 6.17 7.89 13.90
C ASP A 66 6.76 6.74 13.10
N LEU A 67 7.12 5.64 13.76
CA LEU A 67 7.60 4.41 13.11
C LEU A 67 6.46 3.69 12.38
N LEU A 68 6.75 3.08 11.22
CA LEU A 68 5.81 2.23 10.51
C LEU A 68 5.48 0.97 11.32
N GLY A 69 4.29 0.96 11.95
CA GLY A 69 3.81 -0.15 12.79
C GLY A 69 2.94 -1.14 12.03
N LEU A 70 3.51 -1.90 11.10
CA LEU A 70 2.79 -2.96 10.38
C LEU A 70 3.10 -4.34 10.97
N PRO A 71 2.07 -5.19 11.22
CA PRO A 71 2.30 -6.55 11.70
C PRO A 71 3.12 -7.33 10.65
N ARG A 72 4.06 -8.14 11.13
CA ARG A 72 4.92 -9.03 10.31
C ARG A 72 5.81 -8.31 9.28
N THR A 73 5.98 -7.00 9.39
CA THR A 73 6.85 -6.20 8.50
C THR A 73 7.91 -5.50 9.33
N SER A 74 9.18 -5.61 8.93
CA SER A 74 10.27 -4.85 9.55
C SER A 74 10.18 -3.38 9.13
N SER A 75 10.21 -2.48 10.11
CA SER A 75 10.38 -1.04 9.87
C SER A 75 11.81 -0.66 9.50
N ILE A 76 12.79 -1.54 9.74
CA ILE A 76 14.18 -1.34 9.30
C ILE A 76 14.32 -1.89 7.88
N ARG A 77 14.84 -1.07 6.96
CA ARG A 77 15.21 -1.42 5.59
C ARG A 77 16.68 -1.12 5.34
N GLU A 78 17.32 -1.96 4.54
CA GLU A 78 18.66 -1.70 4.01
C GLU A 78 18.51 -1.11 2.61
N VAL A 79 19.19 0.00 2.37
CA VAL A 79 19.19 0.72 1.10
C VAL A 79 20.63 0.84 0.63
N LYS A 80 20.89 0.44 -0.61
CA LYS A 80 22.19 0.63 -1.26
C LYS A 80 22.22 2.03 -1.87
N VAL A 81 23.12 2.87 -1.41
CA VAL A 81 23.34 4.23 -1.92
C VAL A 81 24.84 4.35 -2.17
N ASP A 82 25.24 4.59 -3.42
CA ASP A 82 26.64 4.79 -3.81
C ASP A 82 27.58 3.67 -3.31
N ASP A 83 27.21 2.41 -3.57
CA ASP A 83 27.91 1.18 -3.12
C ASP A 83 27.98 0.95 -1.61
N GLU A 84 27.46 1.87 -0.79
CA GLU A 84 27.32 1.71 0.65
C GLU A 84 25.93 1.17 1.04
N VAL A 85 25.91 0.20 1.96
CA VAL A 85 24.66 -0.31 2.56
C VAL A 85 24.30 0.56 3.77
N LYS A 86 23.28 1.41 3.61
CA LYS A 86 22.73 2.24 4.70
C LYS A 86 21.47 1.62 5.27
N LYS A 87 21.26 1.79 6.58
CA LYS A 87 20.03 1.36 7.24
C LYS A 87 19.07 2.52 7.37
N CYS A 88 17.81 2.29 7.04
CA CYS A 88 16.74 3.28 7.08
C CYS A 88 15.57 2.76 7.91
N LEU A 89 14.86 3.67 8.56
CA LEU A 89 13.64 3.40 9.32
C LEU A 89 12.45 3.93 8.53
N LEU A 90 11.50 3.05 8.21
CA LEU A 90 10.25 3.39 7.54
C LEU A 90 9.35 4.17 8.52
N LEU A 91 8.82 5.28 8.04
CA LEU A 91 7.96 6.18 8.81
C LEU A 91 6.49 5.91 8.45
N ARG A 92 5.58 6.33 9.33
CA ARG A 92 4.12 6.27 9.05
C ARG A 92 3.74 7.23 7.92
N GLU A 93 2.61 6.94 7.26
CA GLU A 93 2.07 7.69 6.11
C GLU A 93 1.86 9.19 6.36
N GLY A 94 1.71 9.61 7.62
CA GLY A 94 1.54 11.02 7.99
C GLY A 94 2.84 11.81 8.21
N VAL A 95 4.01 11.17 8.19
CA VAL A 95 5.29 11.85 8.40
C VAL A 95 5.82 12.28 7.04
N LYS A 96 5.84 13.58 6.81
CA LYS A 96 6.39 14.16 5.58
C LYS A 96 7.91 14.24 5.68
N TYR A 97 8.56 14.01 4.54
CA TYR A 97 9.94 14.41 4.34
C TYR A 97 9.95 15.90 4.03
N ASP A 98 10.51 16.71 4.95
CA ASP A 98 10.82 18.12 4.68
C ASP A 98 12.19 18.15 3.99
N GLY A 99 12.18 18.22 2.66
CA GLY A 99 13.38 18.37 1.85
C GLY A 99 13.10 19.13 0.57
#